data_AF-A0A484PVZ2-F1
#
_entry.id   AF-A0A484PVZ2-F1
#
_cell.length_a   1.000
_cell.length_b   1.000
_cell.length_c   1.000
_cell.angle_alpha   90.00
_cell.angle_beta   90.00
_cell.angle_gamma   90.00
#
_symmetry.space_group_name_H-M   'P 1'
#
loop_
_entity.id
_entity.type
_entity.pdbx_description
1 polymer ?
#
loop_
_entity_poly.entity_id
_entity_poly.type
_entity_poly.pdbx_seq_one_letter_code
_entity_poly.pdbx_strand_id
1 'polypeptide(L)'
;MPSSAADTTTLTSVLQEEIAATLGVPHAALQEPDTRTLRERGLTSLQAIRVQYRVEERSGVQLGLAELLDASDLRALAQRLAGSPTPALPLQE
;
A
#
# COMPACT_ATOMS: atom_id res chain seq x y z
N MET A 1 12.94 7.91 -19.57
CA MET A 1 12.72 7.60 -18.13
C MET A 1 11.56 6.61 -18.00
N PRO A 2 11.84 5.31 -17.78
CA PRO A 2 10.83 4.29 -17.49
C PRO A 2 10.72 3.89 -16.00
N SER A 3 11.51 4.47 -15.09
CA SER A 3 11.60 4.01 -13.69
C SER A 3 10.25 4.07 -12.96
N SER A 4 9.51 5.18 -13.02
CA SER A 4 8.28 5.37 -12.23
C SER A 4 7.17 4.33 -12.48
N ALA A 5 7.01 3.82 -13.71
CA ALA A 5 5.99 2.80 -14.03
C ALA A 5 6.39 1.39 -13.55
N ALA A 6 7.68 1.05 -13.65
CA ALA A 6 8.21 -0.20 -13.12
C ALA A 6 8.23 -0.19 -11.59
N ASP A 7 8.60 0.94 -10.98
CA ASP A 7 8.57 1.17 -9.53
C ASP A 7 7.14 1.05 -9.00
N THR A 8 6.17 1.68 -9.67
CA THR A 8 4.74 1.55 -9.35
C THR A 8 4.26 0.11 -9.40
N THR A 9 4.60 -0.63 -10.47
CA THR A 9 4.16 -2.03 -10.63
C THR A 9 4.75 -2.93 -9.55
N THR A 10 6.01 -2.70 -9.21
CA THR A 10 6.72 -3.40 -8.12
C THR A 10 6.07 -3.09 -6.78
N LEU A 11 5.85 -1.81 -6.45
CA LEU A 11 5.15 -1.37 -5.25
C LEU A 11 3.74 -1.97 -5.13
N THR A 12 3.00 -2.00 -6.23
CA THR A 12 1.65 -2.58 -6.29
C THR A 12 1.70 -4.07 -5.93
N SER A 13 2.64 -4.83 -6.52
CA SER A 13 2.81 -6.26 -6.20
C SER A 13 3.20 -6.50 -4.74
N VAL A 14 4.10 -5.68 -4.18
CA VAL A 14 4.50 -5.80 -2.76
C VAL A 14 3.32 -5.52 -1.84
N LEU A 15 2.54 -4.44 -2.10
CA LEU A 15 1.33 -4.14 -1.34
C LEU A 15 0.33 -5.30 -1.40
N GLN A 16 0.06 -5.79 -2.60
CA GLN A 16 -0.88 -6.89 -2.81
C GLN A 16 -0.45 -8.17 -2.12
N GLU A 17 0.85 -8.52 -2.17
CA GLU A 17 1.39 -9.71 -1.50
C GLU A 17 1.25 -9.61 0.02
N GLU A 18 1.66 -8.51 0.63
CA GLU A 18 1.61 -8.34 2.08
C GLU A 18 0.16 -8.29 2.59
N ILE A 19 -0.75 -7.63 1.86
CA ILE A 19 -2.17 -7.54 2.23
C ILE A 19 -2.87 -8.89 2.01
N ALA A 20 -2.60 -9.58 0.91
CA ALA A 20 -3.13 -10.92 0.63
C ALA A 20 -2.74 -11.91 1.71
N ALA A 21 -1.46 -11.94 2.08
CA ALA A 21 -0.94 -12.78 3.16
C ALA A 21 -1.59 -12.46 4.51
N THR A 22 -1.85 -11.17 4.78
CA THR A 22 -2.44 -10.72 6.04
C THR A 22 -3.93 -11.02 6.16
N LEU A 23 -4.68 -10.92 5.06
CA LEU A 23 -6.11 -11.21 5.01
C LEU A 23 -6.40 -12.69 4.72
N GLY A 24 -5.39 -13.48 4.32
CA GLY A 24 -5.57 -14.87 3.90
C GLY A 24 -6.36 -15.01 2.59
N VAL A 25 -6.32 -13.99 1.73
CA VAL A 25 -7.04 -13.97 0.45
C VAL A 25 -6.06 -14.14 -0.71
N PRO A 26 -6.48 -14.68 -1.87
CA PRO A 26 -5.62 -14.75 -3.03
C PRO A 26 -5.27 -13.34 -3.53
N HIS A 27 -4.04 -13.17 -4.03
CA HIS A 27 -3.56 -11.91 -4.64
C HIS A 27 -4.55 -11.42 -5.73
N ALA A 28 -5.12 -12.31 -6.53
CA ALA A 28 -6.12 -11.97 -7.56
C ALA A 28 -7.32 -11.17 -7.01
N ALA A 29 -7.72 -11.40 -5.75
CA ALA A 29 -8.81 -10.66 -5.11
C ALA A 29 -8.46 -9.19 -4.75
N LEU A 30 -7.19 -8.80 -4.94
CA LEU A 30 -6.64 -7.46 -4.70
C LEU A 30 -6.10 -6.82 -5.99
N GLN A 31 -6.20 -7.51 -7.13
CA GLN A 31 -5.73 -7.00 -8.43
C GLN A 31 -6.69 -6.01 -9.06
N GLU A 32 -7.98 -6.19 -8.83
CA GLU A 32 -9.03 -5.33 -9.35
C GLU A 32 -9.46 -4.33 -8.26
N PRO A 33 -9.77 -3.07 -8.64
CA PRO A 33 -10.37 -2.10 -7.74
C PRO A 33 -11.68 -2.65 -7.21
N ASP A 34 -11.83 -2.64 -5.89
CA ASP A 34 -13.09 -3.01 -5.23
C ASP A 34 -13.88 -1.74 -4.87
N THR A 35 -15.18 -1.89 -4.66
CA THR A 35 -16.00 -0.81 -4.08
C THR A 35 -15.73 -0.65 -2.59
N ARG A 36 -15.29 -1.72 -1.92
CA ARG A 36 -14.98 -1.75 -0.49
C ARG A 36 -13.53 -1.39 -0.24
N THR A 37 -13.32 -0.51 0.73
CA THR A 37 -11.99 -0.20 1.26
C THR A 37 -11.33 -1.42 1.90
N LEU A 38 -10.00 -1.41 2.07
CA LEU A 38 -9.32 -2.50 2.78
C LEU A 38 -9.88 -2.71 4.20
N ARG A 39 -10.24 -1.64 4.89
CA ARG A 39 -10.92 -1.72 6.20
C ARG A 39 -12.22 -2.51 6.11
N GLU A 40 -13.06 -2.25 5.12
CA GLU A 40 -14.32 -2.97 4.91
C GLU A 40 -14.11 -4.43 4.48
N ARG A 41 -12.96 -4.74 3.88
CA ARG A 41 -12.53 -6.10 3.54
C ARG A 41 -11.96 -6.86 4.75
N GLY A 42 -11.84 -6.21 5.91
CA GLY A 42 -11.39 -6.82 7.17
C GLY A 42 -9.97 -6.48 7.57
N LEU A 43 -9.30 -5.53 6.89
CA LEU A 43 -7.98 -5.06 7.31
C LEU A 43 -8.11 -4.23 8.58
N THR A 44 -7.51 -4.73 9.66
CA THR A 44 -7.47 -4.00 10.94
C THR A 44 -6.30 -3.01 10.98
N SER A 45 -6.35 -2.01 11.87
CA SER A 45 -5.25 -1.05 12.03
C SER A 45 -3.92 -1.73 12.37
N LEU A 46 -3.92 -2.77 13.22
CA LEU A 46 -2.70 -3.49 13.59
C LEU A 46 -2.09 -4.22 12.38
N GLN A 47 -2.94 -4.85 11.57
CA GLN A 47 -2.52 -5.50 10.33
C GLN A 47 -1.99 -4.48 9.33
N ALA A 48 -2.67 -3.34 9.19
CA ALA A 48 -2.25 -2.26 8.32
C ALA A 48 -0.90 -1.66 8.75
N ILE A 49 -0.65 -1.49 10.06
CA ILE A 49 0.67 -1.07 10.58
C ILE A 49 1.76 -2.08 10.22
N ARG A 50 1.46 -3.39 10.30
CA ARG A 50 2.43 -4.43 9.93
C ARG A 50 2.74 -4.39 8.44
N VAL A 51 1.72 -4.32 7.59
CA VAL A 51 1.87 -4.18 6.13
C VAL A 51 2.67 -2.93 5.81
N GLN A 52 2.34 -1.81 6.45
CA GLN A 52 3.06 -0.55 6.32
C GLN A 52 4.55 -0.75 6.59
N TYR A 53 4.93 -1.21 7.78
CA TYR A 53 6.32 -1.41 8.14
C TYR A 53 7.08 -2.30 7.13
N ARG A 54 6.44 -3.36 6.64
CA ARG A 54 7.04 -4.30 5.68
C ARG A 54 7.21 -3.70 4.29
N VAL A 55 6.23 -2.91 3.83
CA VAL A 55 6.30 -2.21 2.55
C VAL A 55 7.37 -1.12 2.60
N GLU A 56 7.43 -0.36 3.70
CA GLU A 56 8.45 0.67 3.94
C GLU A 56 9.86 0.03 3.99
N GLU A 57 10.03 -1.10 4.68
CA GLU A 57 11.29 -1.86 4.75
C GLU A 57 11.76 -2.36 3.37
N ARG A 58 10.84 -2.91 2.56
CA ARG A 58 11.16 -3.52 1.26
C ARG A 58 11.36 -2.49 0.14
N SER A 59 10.64 -1.38 0.19
CA SER A 59 10.53 -0.46 -0.94
C SER A 59 11.09 0.93 -0.65
N GLY A 60 11.35 1.27 0.63
CA GLY A 60 11.89 2.57 1.03
C GLY A 60 10.92 3.76 0.86
N VAL A 61 9.65 3.50 0.56
CA VAL A 61 8.60 4.53 0.44
C VAL A 61 7.86 4.67 1.77
N GLN A 62 7.33 5.85 2.10
CA GLN A 62 6.46 6.02 3.26
C GLN A 62 5.01 5.72 2.91
N LEU A 63 4.39 4.80 3.64
CA LEU A 63 2.99 4.44 3.45
C LEU A 63 2.13 5.00 4.60
N GLY A 64 1.12 5.79 4.28
CA GLY A 64 0.19 6.30 5.28
C GLY A 64 -0.80 5.23 5.74
N LEU A 65 -0.92 5.01 7.05
CA LEU A 65 -1.85 4.02 7.62
C LEU A 65 -3.31 4.29 7.23
N ALA A 66 -3.74 5.55 7.27
CA ALA A 66 -5.09 5.95 6.89
C ALA A 66 -5.35 5.73 5.40
N GLU A 67 -4.39 6.10 4.56
CA GLU A 67 -4.45 5.88 3.10
C GLU A 67 -4.54 4.39 2.77
N LEU A 68 -3.80 3.54 3.49
CA LEU A 68 -3.86 2.10 3.30
C LEU A 68 -5.24 1.55 3.69
N LEU A 69 -5.78 1.95 4.85
CA LEU A 69 -7.07 1.46 5.33
C LEU A 69 -8.24 1.91 4.44
N ASP A 70 -8.15 3.11 3.88
CA ASP A 70 -9.16 3.72 2.98
C ASP A 70 -8.94 3.35 1.51
N ALA A 71 -7.83 2.68 1.16
CA ALA A 71 -7.57 2.28 -0.20
C ALA A 71 -8.57 1.22 -0.67
N SER A 72 -9.22 1.48 -1.80
CA SER A 72 -9.99 0.48 -2.54
C SER A 72 -9.27 0.00 -3.81
N ASP A 73 -8.22 0.72 -4.22
CA ASP A 73 -7.37 0.40 -5.36
C ASP A 73 -5.88 0.54 -5.00
N LEU A 74 -5.18 -0.59 -4.94
CA LEU A 74 -3.76 -0.64 -4.56
C LEU A 74 -2.83 -0.08 -5.64
N ARG A 75 -3.26 -0.12 -6.91
CA ARG A 75 -2.49 0.44 -8.02
C ARG A 75 -2.47 1.96 -7.96
N ALA A 76 -3.61 2.61 -7.71
CA ALA A 76 -3.72 4.05 -7.52
C ALA A 76 -2.92 4.49 -6.29
N LEU A 77 -2.98 3.72 -5.20
CA LEU A 77 -2.14 3.95 -4.04
C LEU A 77 -0.64 3.90 -4.40
N ALA A 78 -0.19 2.86 -5.11
CA ALA A 78 1.20 2.73 -5.54
C ALA A 78 1.65 3.86 -6.48
N GLN A 79 0.79 4.32 -7.40
CA GLN A 79 1.08 5.47 -8.27
C GLN A 79 1.29 6.74 -7.46
N ARG A 80 0.44 6.98 -6.44
CA ARG A 80 0.58 8.13 -5.55
C ARG A 80 1.87 8.05 -4.75
N LEU A 81 2.26 6.87 -4.27
CA LEU A 81 3.52 6.67 -3.54
C LEU A 81 4.76 6.87 -4.43
N ALA A 82 4.73 6.36 -5.67
CA ALA A 82 5.83 6.52 -6.62
C ALA A 82 5.97 7.97 -7.14
N GLY A 83 4.88 8.75 -7.11
CA GLY A 83 4.85 10.15 -7.55
C GLY A 83 4.99 11.17 -6.44
N SER A 84 4.88 10.78 -5.17
CA SER A 84 5.03 11.68 -4.03
C SER A 84 6.51 11.77 -3.66
N PRO A 85 7.18 12.93 -3.81
CA PRO A 85 8.45 13.13 -3.15
C PRO A 85 8.17 13.04 -1.65
N THR A 86 8.78 12.07 -0.96
CA THR A 86 8.68 11.90 0.49
C THR A 86 8.77 13.27 1.17
N PRO A 87 7.67 13.85 1.69
CA PRO A 87 7.83 14.98 2.57
C PRO A 87 8.41 14.37 3.84
N ALA A 88 9.71 14.56 4.05
CA ALA A 88 10.32 14.33 5.35
C ALA A 88 9.50 15.15 6.36
N LEU A 89 8.59 14.51 7.08
CA LEU A 89 7.83 15.16 8.13
C LEU A 89 8.84 15.54 9.23
N PRO A 90 8.97 16.82 9.59
CA PRO A 90 9.61 17.18 10.85
C PRO A 90 8.78 16.60 12.00
N LEU A 91 9.46 16.09 13.03
CA LEU A 91 8.87 15.75 14.33
C LEU A 91 7.87 16.85 14.73
N GLN A 92 6.62 16.45 14.96
CA GLN A 92 5.66 17.35 15.59
C GLN A 92 5.86 17.23 17.11
N GLU A 93 6.25 18.36 17.70
CA GLU A 93 6.52 18.62 19.12
C GLU A 93 5.29 18.50 20.01
#